data_AF-A0A7C4SS20-F1
#
_entry.id   AF-A0A7C4SS20-F1
#
_cell.length_a   1.000
_cell.length_b   1.000
_cell.length_c   1.000
_cell.angle_alpha   90.00
_cell.angle_beta   90.00
_cell.angle_gamma   90.00
#
_symmetry.space_group_name_H-M   'P 1'
#
loop_
_entity.id
_entity.type
_entity.pdbx_description
1 polymer ?
#
loop_
_entity_poly.entity_id
_entity_poly.type
_entity_poly.pdbx_seq_one_letter_code
_entity_poly.pdbx_strand_id
1 'polypeptide(L)'
;MDQKENAGARVRPLPRTPVLLAILLFALPLLAGPRDVFSAEPTRLSPGAPLMQPITLDSDWQEQKFTIISMVEFNGVLYAGTQRKRDLTVDPPVAGGLELLRIYPGQGGSWKWEFAAPVGFETGDGLGYQNFSVVAMQVFQRSLYVGTWNVDTGAQLWRTRAGVVAPRTLADWERVDPGSFKGYAVTSMAILGDELYAGIFTQALPFFYGGCRVWKSRDGRSWTQVNFDGFLDPFNSDVVSMAVYNGALYAGTENGYFYPLFRVGTGTEIWRTTGGDPPAALFNWTQVNRDGFARTGRSNVRNENTTLLISHDGFLYAGTINQTTGAELWRYDGTRWDQIFFDPFHSRNTHAVTYHSGAVFEGDLYICTINPFTGGEVWRWNGTLWSRVNVAGFGDRLGIAVAPVVYGGRLIVAGDGPQGARLYALSPPDPSDVDADGVPDSMDNCPTLANPDQADRDGNGVGDDCQDDDGDRVPVSQDCDDANPAVHPGASDPCNDGVDRDCDGRDQGSWEWNDDGVDSNCNQADNCGTVPAAADPQRALAAAFALALPFLFLAVLKRTILQKRVLNLRRTAR
;
A
#
# COMPACT_ATOMS: atom_id res chain seq x y z
N MET A 1 37.55 -61.35 26.91
CA MET A 1 38.53 -61.93 27.84
C MET A 1 39.68 -60.96 27.97
N ASP A 2 39.77 -60.44 29.19
CA ASP A 2 40.82 -59.68 29.86
C ASP A 2 42.17 -59.40 29.18
N GLN A 3 42.47 -58.10 29.17
CA GLN A 3 43.64 -57.42 29.72
C GLN A 3 44.84 -58.27 30.19
N LYS A 4 46.05 -57.81 29.84
CA LYS A 4 47.04 -57.40 30.85
C LYS A 4 48.06 -56.40 30.32
N GLU A 5 48.26 -55.39 31.16
CA GLU A 5 49.11 -54.20 31.03
C GLU A 5 50.62 -54.52 31.05
N ASN A 6 51.43 -53.62 30.50
CA ASN A 6 52.69 -53.25 31.14
C ASN A 6 53.08 -51.79 30.82
N ALA A 7 53.59 -51.14 31.86
CA ALA A 7 53.68 -49.70 32.03
C ALA A 7 55.00 -49.08 31.53
N GLY A 8 54.95 -47.76 31.25
CA GLY A 8 56.01 -46.81 31.62
C GLY A 8 56.97 -46.32 30.53
N ALA A 9 56.77 -45.08 30.04
CA ALA A 9 57.75 -43.99 30.10
C ALA A 9 57.20 -42.72 29.42
N ARG A 10 57.24 -41.58 30.15
CA ARG A 10 56.75 -40.25 29.74
C ARG A 10 57.77 -39.51 28.88
N VAL A 11 57.32 -38.83 27.82
CA VAL A 11 57.87 -37.54 27.33
C VAL A 11 56.72 -36.69 26.77
N ARG A 12 56.54 -35.46 27.25
CA ARG A 12 55.50 -34.50 26.79
C ARG A 12 55.95 -33.78 25.49
N PRO A 13 55.07 -33.51 24.52
CA PRO A 13 55.32 -32.54 23.46
C PRO A 13 54.63 -31.18 23.69
N LEU A 14 55.31 -30.12 23.26
CA LEU A 14 54.89 -28.71 23.16
C LEU A 14 53.73 -28.49 22.16
N PRO A 15 52.94 -27.41 22.30
CA PRO A 15 51.68 -27.24 21.58
C PRO A 15 51.88 -26.77 20.12
N ARG A 16 51.02 -27.29 19.24
CA ARG A 16 50.88 -26.93 17.82
C ARG A 16 49.94 -25.74 17.67
N THR A 17 50.41 -24.66 17.06
CA THR A 17 49.58 -23.57 16.51
C THR A 17 48.98 -23.98 15.16
N PRO A 18 47.66 -23.86 14.93
CA PRO A 18 47.07 -23.96 13.61
C PRO A 18 46.85 -22.58 12.97
N VAL A 19 47.14 -22.52 11.67
CA VAL A 19 46.81 -21.43 10.74
C VAL A 19 45.29 -21.39 10.53
N LEU A 20 44.67 -20.21 10.64
CA LEU A 20 43.28 -20.00 10.19
C LEU A 20 43.12 -18.73 9.35
N LEU A 21 42.30 -18.92 8.32
CA LEU A 21 41.92 -18.08 7.20
C LEU A 21 41.03 -16.89 7.67
N ALA A 22 41.27 -15.70 7.14
CA ALA A 22 40.53 -14.47 7.48
C ALA A 22 39.20 -14.36 6.72
N ILE A 23 38.09 -14.19 7.45
CA ILE A 23 36.77 -13.73 6.99
C ILE A 23 36.17 -12.78 8.05
N LEU A 24 35.77 -11.58 7.59
CA LEU A 24 34.79 -10.59 8.12
C LEU A 24 34.87 -10.08 9.57
N LEU A 25 35.02 -8.75 9.72
CA LEU A 25 34.08 -7.84 10.41
C LEU A 25 34.66 -6.41 10.49
N PHE A 26 34.17 -5.49 9.66
CA PHE A 26 34.08 -4.07 10.01
C PHE A 26 32.75 -3.56 9.46
N ALA A 27 31.75 -3.57 10.33
CA ALA A 27 30.51 -2.83 10.18
C ALA A 27 30.69 -1.47 10.86
N LEU A 28 30.48 -0.39 10.10
CA LEU A 28 29.91 0.89 10.53
C LEU A 28 29.87 1.83 9.31
N PRO A 29 28.69 2.18 8.76
CA PRO A 29 28.54 3.32 7.88
C PRO A 29 28.25 4.56 8.73
N LEU A 30 29.04 5.62 8.54
CA LEU A 30 28.72 6.96 9.03
C LEU A 30 28.45 7.88 7.82
N LEU A 31 27.33 8.61 7.95
CA LEU A 31 26.91 9.84 7.27
C LEU A 31 26.22 9.64 5.91
N ALA A 32 24.89 9.46 5.89
CA ALA A 32 23.82 10.44 6.17
C ALA A 32 23.79 11.59 5.17
N GLY A 33 23.01 11.39 4.10
CA GLY A 33 22.48 12.46 3.25
C GLY A 33 21.40 13.27 3.99
N PRO A 34 20.91 14.37 3.40
CA PRO A 34 20.10 15.36 4.09
C PRO A 34 18.87 14.72 4.73
N ARG A 35 18.68 15.03 6.01
CA ARG A 35 17.54 14.64 6.83
C ARG A 35 16.25 14.90 6.05
N ASP A 36 15.53 13.82 5.76
CA ASP A 36 14.14 13.89 5.36
C ASP A 36 13.38 14.65 6.45
N VAL A 37 12.83 15.79 6.07
CA VAL A 37 11.87 16.54 6.86
C VAL A 37 10.54 15.79 6.74
N PHE A 38 9.85 15.60 7.87
CA PHE A 38 8.57 14.90 8.08
C PHE A 38 8.65 13.38 8.33
N SER A 39 9.08 12.99 9.54
CA SER A 39 8.49 11.85 10.24
C SER A 39 7.48 12.38 11.26
N ALA A 40 6.31 12.78 10.79
CA ALA A 40 5.13 12.66 11.65
C ALA A 40 4.78 11.17 11.60
N GLU A 41 4.70 10.51 12.75
CA GLU A 41 4.04 9.22 12.82
C GLU A 41 2.68 9.35 12.13
N PRO A 42 2.27 8.39 11.29
CA PRO A 42 0.94 8.39 10.71
C PRO A 42 -0.04 8.18 11.86
N THR A 43 -0.51 9.31 12.35
CA THR A 43 -1.43 9.47 13.46
C THR A 43 -2.52 8.40 13.39
N ARG A 44 -2.73 7.73 14.54
CA ARG A 44 -4.08 7.36 15.04
C ARG A 44 -5.07 8.38 14.50
N LEU A 45 -6.21 7.96 13.95
CA LEU A 45 -7.24 8.82 13.31
C LEU A 45 -7.04 10.31 13.60
N SER A 46 -6.69 11.10 12.59
CA SER A 46 -6.35 12.49 12.85
C SER A 46 -7.55 13.19 13.50
N PRO A 47 -7.39 13.82 14.69
CA PRO A 47 -8.49 14.51 15.35
C PRO A 47 -9.15 15.54 14.41
N GLY A 48 -10.48 15.51 14.34
CA GLY A 48 -11.31 16.30 13.41
C GLY A 48 -11.34 15.81 11.97
N ALA A 49 -10.79 14.64 11.62
CA ALA A 49 -10.93 14.07 10.28
C ALA A 49 -12.32 13.45 10.07
N PRO A 50 -12.91 13.55 8.87
CA PRO A 50 -14.15 12.85 8.57
C PRO A 50 -13.94 11.33 8.68
N LEU A 51 -14.97 10.62 9.15
CA LEU A 51 -14.90 9.20 9.48
C LEU A 51 -15.90 8.38 8.67
N MET A 52 -15.49 7.17 8.33
CA MET A 52 -16.31 6.17 7.66
C MET A 52 -17.30 5.56 8.65
N GLN A 53 -18.58 5.89 8.48
CA GLN A 53 -19.67 5.42 9.32
C GLN A 53 -20.48 4.33 8.59
N PRO A 54 -20.89 3.24 9.27
CA PRO A 54 -21.64 2.17 8.65
C PRO A 54 -23.01 2.67 8.15
N ILE A 55 -23.40 2.23 6.97
CA ILE A 55 -24.73 2.51 6.42
C ILE A 55 -25.70 1.43 6.93
N THR A 56 -26.78 1.86 7.59
CA THR A 56 -27.82 0.93 8.05
C THR A 56 -28.50 0.24 6.87
N LEU A 57 -28.36 -1.08 6.83
CA LEU A 57 -28.98 -1.94 5.83
C LEU A 57 -30.36 -2.39 6.31
N ASP A 58 -31.29 -2.60 5.38
CA ASP A 58 -32.53 -3.30 5.70
C ASP A 58 -32.20 -4.74 6.18
N SER A 59 -32.97 -5.25 7.15
CA SER A 59 -32.62 -6.42 7.98
C SER A 59 -32.40 -7.73 7.21
N ASP A 60 -32.80 -7.80 5.94
CA ASP A 60 -32.93 -9.03 5.18
C ASP A 60 -31.63 -9.45 4.42
N TRP A 61 -30.58 -8.64 4.46
CA TRP A 61 -29.33 -8.87 3.69
C TRP A 61 -28.08 -9.14 4.55
N GLN A 62 -28.21 -9.19 5.88
CA GLN A 62 -27.07 -9.26 6.81
C GLN A 62 -26.28 -10.59 6.83
N GLU A 63 -26.57 -11.56 5.95
CA GLU A 63 -25.91 -12.89 5.97
C GLU A 63 -25.30 -13.33 4.63
N GLN A 64 -25.02 -12.40 3.71
CA GLN A 64 -24.62 -12.80 2.37
C GLN A 64 -23.09 -13.00 2.23
N LYS A 65 -22.72 -14.21 1.77
CA LYS A 65 -21.36 -14.77 1.72
C LYS A 65 -20.55 -14.32 0.50
N PHE A 66 -20.67 -13.06 0.11
CA PHE A 66 -19.93 -12.48 -1.01
C PHE A 66 -19.10 -11.27 -0.57
N THR A 67 -18.11 -10.93 -1.39
CA THR A 67 -17.29 -9.73 -1.25
C THR A 67 -17.71 -8.74 -2.34
N ILE A 68 -17.95 -7.46 -2.00
CA ILE A 68 -18.09 -6.41 -3.01
C ILE A 68 -16.70 -6.01 -3.45
N ILE A 69 -16.40 -6.00 -4.75
CA ILE A 69 -15.06 -5.65 -5.25
C ILE A 69 -15.05 -4.50 -6.25
N SER A 70 -16.21 -4.11 -6.75
CA SER A 70 -16.35 -2.99 -7.67
C SER A 70 -17.69 -2.31 -7.45
N MET A 71 -17.74 -0.99 -7.60
CA MET A 71 -18.97 -0.20 -7.47
C MET A 71 -19.01 0.92 -8.50
N VAL A 72 -20.21 1.24 -8.99
CA VAL A 72 -20.43 2.36 -9.91
C VAL A 72 -21.85 2.91 -9.77
N GLU A 73 -22.02 4.22 -9.90
CA GLU A 73 -23.33 4.85 -9.98
C GLU A 73 -23.86 4.79 -11.43
N PHE A 74 -25.14 4.43 -11.60
CA PHE A 74 -25.83 4.50 -12.88
C PHE A 74 -27.30 4.88 -12.68
N ASN A 75 -27.69 6.05 -13.21
CA ASN A 75 -29.06 6.60 -13.17
C ASN A 75 -29.67 6.68 -11.75
N GLY A 76 -28.91 7.19 -10.80
CA GLY A 76 -29.31 7.40 -9.41
C GLY A 76 -29.26 6.14 -8.55
N VAL A 77 -28.75 5.03 -9.06
CA VAL A 77 -28.66 3.75 -8.34
C VAL A 77 -27.19 3.33 -8.26
N LEU A 78 -26.78 2.88 -7.08
CA LEU A 78 -25.45 2.32 -6.88
C LEU A 78 -25.46 0.85 -7.30
N TYR A 79 -24.56 0.45 -8.19
CA TYR A 79 -24.37 -0.93 -8.61
C TYR A 79 -23.11 -1.48 -7.98
N ALA A 80 -23.17 -2.70 -7.44
CA ALA A 80 -22.04 -3.37 -6.81
C ALA A 80 -21.79 -4.74 -7.42
N GLY A 81 -20.56 -4.94 -7.88
CA GLY A 81 -20.06 -6.21 -8.39
C GLY A 81 -19.53 -7.08 -7.26
N THR A 82 -19.91 -8.36 -7.28
CA THR A 82 -19.59 -9.31 -6.21
C THR A 82 -18.53 -10.33 -6.64
N GLN A 83 -17.84 -10.89 -5.65
CA GLN A 83 -16.92 -12.02 -5.77
C GLN A 83 -17.32 -13.12 -4.78
N ARG A 84 -17.26 -14.39 -5.20
CA ARG A 84 -17.51 -15.52 -4.28
C ARG A 84 -16.35 -15.70 -3.31
N LYS A 85 -16.66 -15.92 -2.03
CA LYS A 85 -15.68 -16.38 -1.04
C LYS A 85 -15.32 -17.85 -1.32
N ARG A 86 -14.02 -18.13 -1.50
CA ARG A 86 -13.49 -19.42 -2.00
C ARG A 86 -13.61 -20.59 -0.99
N ASP A 87 -13.84 -20.31 0.30
CA ASP A 87 -13.75 -21.29 1.40
C ASP A 87 -15.08 -21.84 1.95
N LEU A 88 -16.16 -21.71 1.20
CA LEU A 88 -17.47 -22.18 1.67
C LEU A 88 -17.83 -23.51 1.00
N THR A 89 -17.51 -24.60 1.69
CA THR A 89 -18.11 -25.93 1.53
C THR A 89 -19.60 -25.91 1.92
N VAL A 90 -20.37 -24.98 1.34
CA VAL A 90 -21.82 -24.97 1.50
C VAL A 90 -22.36 -25.86 0.39
N ASP A 91 -22.71 -27.07 0.79
CA ASP A 91 -23.54 -27.98 0.05
C ASP A 91 -25.02 -27.65 0.38
N PRO A 92 -25.88 -27.34 -0.60
CA PRO A 92 -25.61 -27.27 -2.03
C PRO A 92 -24.95 -25.93 -2.44
N PRO A 93 -24.17 -25.92 -3.54
CA PRO A 93 -23.75 -24.67 -4.17
C PRO A 93 -24.99 -23.83 -4.44
N VAL A 94 -24.97 -22.55 -4.04
CA VAL A 94 -26.05 -21.61 -4.36
C VAL A 94 -26.25 -21.66 -5.88
N ALA A 95 -27.39 -22.21 -6.30
CA ALA A 95 -27.79 -22.33 -7.69
C ALA A 95 -28.16 -20.93 -8.21
N GLY A 96 -27.14 -20.12 -8.51
CA GLY A 96 -27.26 -18.80 -9.09
C GLY A 96 -25.88 -18.27 -9.45
N GLY A 97 -25.65 -17.97 -10.73
CA GLY A 97 -24.46 -17.26 -11.18
C GLY A 97 -24.25 -15.95 -10.40
N LEU A 98 -23.00 -15.50 -10.28
CA LEU A 98 -22.67 -14.34 -9.46
C LEU A 98 -23.39 -13.05 -9.82
N GLU A 99 -23.60 -12.26 -8.78
CA GLU A 99 -24.71 -11.33 -8.63
C GLU A 99 -24.21 -9.89 -8.80
N LEU A 100 -24.78 -9.18 -9.76
CA LEU A 100 -24.71 -7.72 -9.77
C LEU A 100 -25.82 -7.22 -8.85
N LEU A 101 -25.46 -6.42 -7.86
CA LEU A 101 -26.40 -5.83 -6.92
C LEU A 101 -26.74 -4.42 -7.34
N ARG A 102 -27.98 -4.00 -7.08
CA ARG A 102 -28.43 -2.61 -7.09
C ARG A 102 -28.76 -2.20 -5.66
N ILE A 103 -28.19 -1.10 -5.25
CA ILE A 103 -28.19 -0.59 -3.88
C ILE A 103 -28.71 0.84 -3.96
N TYR A 104 -29.74 1.16 -3.18
CA TYR A 104 -30.39 2.46 -3.27
C TYR A 104 -31.11 2.84 -1.96
N PRO A 105 -31.22 4.14 -1.62
CA PRO A 105 -31.93 4.58 -0.42
C PRO A 105 -33.39 4.12 -0.39
N GLY A 106 -33.80 3.54 0.73
CA GLY A 106 -35.17 3.15 1.07
C GLY A 106 -35.91 4.21 1.89
N GLN A 107 -37.10 3.86 2.37
CA GLN A 107 -37.89 4.71 3.27
C GLN A 107 -37.28 4.67 4.68
N GLY A 108 -37.23 5.80 5.38
CA GLY A 108 -36.74 5.86 6.76
C GLY A 108 -35.21 5.77 6.92
N GLY A 109 -34.44 5.94 5.85
CA GLY A 109 -32.97 5.99 5.89
C GLY A 109 -32.25 4.65 5.74
N SER A 110 -32.97 3.52 5.73
CA SER A 110 -32.38 2.21 5.40
C SER A 110 -32.05 2.12 3.91
N TRP A 111 -31.01 1.39 3.54
CA TRP A 111 -30.68 1.14 2.14
C TRP A 111 -31.22 -0.22 1.68
N LYS A 112 -31.81 -0.24 0.49
CA LYS A 112 -32.37 -1.42 -0.16
C LYS A 112 -31.38 -2.06 -1.11
N TRP A 113 -31.38 -3.38 -1.14
CA TRP A 113 -30.50 -4.21 -1.95
C TRP A 113 -31.35 -5.17 -2.78
N GLU A 114 -31.10 -5.21 -4.08
CA GLU A 114 -31.77 -6.14 -4.99
C GLU A 114 -30.78 -6.65 -6.02
N PHE A 115 -31.08 -7.80 -6.63
CA PHE A 115 -30.33 -8.28 -7.78
C PHE A 115 -30.66 -7.46 -9.04
N ALA A 116 -29.63 -7.02 -9.74
CA ALA A 116 -29.71 -6.47 -11.09
C ALA A 116 -29.58 -7.56 -12.17
N ALA A 117 -29.01 -8.71 -11.80
CA ALA A 117 -28.92 -9.92 -12.62
C ALA A 117 -29.04 -11.17 -11.71
N PRO A 118 -30.26 -11.64 -11.40
CA PRO A 118 -30.50 -12.67 -10.37
C PRO A 118 -29.98 -14.06 -10.70
N VAL A 119 -29.83 -14.38 -11.98
CA VAL A 119 -29.22 -15.64 -12.46
C VAL A 119 -27.74 -15.46 -12.79
N GLY A 120 -27.20 -14.28 -12.52
CA GLY A 120 -25.87 -13.84 -12.92
C GLY A 120 -25.70 -13.69 -14.43
N PHE A 121 -24.47 -13.35 -14.81
CA PHE A 121 -24.03 -13.42 -16.21
C PHE A 121 -23.56 -14.86 -16.44
N GLU A 122 -24.41 -15.74 -16.98
CA GLU A 122 -24.03 -17.14 -17.24
C GLU A 122 -23.66 -17.37 -18.71
N THR A 123 -22.79 -18.35 -18.96
CA THR A 123 -22.76 -19.02 -20.26
C THR A 123 -24.01 -19.88 -20.32
N GLY A 124 -24.94 -19.56 -21.22
CA GLY A 124 -26.17 -20.37 -21.43
C GLY A 124 -25.92 -21.78 -21.98
N ASP A 125 -24.79 -22.41 -21.65
CA ASP A 125 -24.41 -23.76 -22.06
C ASP A 125 -24.95 -24.85 -21.13
N GLY A 126 -25.51 -24.48 -19.97
CA GLY A 126 -26.06 -25.43 -19.01
C GLY A 126 -25.01 -26.35 -18.38
N LEU A 127 -23.72 -26.01 -18.51
CA LEU A 127 -22.59 -26.81 -18.02
C LEU A 127 -22.13 -26.41 -16.61
N GLY A 128 -22.77 -25.39 -16.01
CA GLY A 128 -22.48 -24.97 -14.64
C GLY A 128 -21.20 -24.13 -14.49
N TYR A 129 -20.59 -23.65 -15.57
CA TYR A 129 -19.43 -22.76 -15.51
C TYR A 129 -19.86 -21.33 -15.15
N GLN A 130 -19.61 -20.94 -13.91
CA GLN A 130 -20.08 -19.66 -13.37
C GLN A 130 -18.96 -18.62 -13.36
N ASN A 131 -19.29 -17.39 -13.72
CA ASN A 131 -18.38 -16.25 -13.50
C ASN A 131 -17.97 -16.20 -12.03
N PHE A 132 -16.68 -16.00 -11.77
CA PHE A 132 -16.06 -15.93 -10.45
C PHE A 132 -16.15 -14.53 -9.83
N SER A 133 -16.31 -13.49 -10.65
CA SER A 133 -16.57 -12.14 -10.15
C SER A 133 -17.05 -11.16 -11.24
N VAL A 134 -17.69 -10.07 -10.81
CA VAL A 134 -17.82 -8.82 -11.57
C VAL A 134 -16.72 -7.86 -11.10
N VAL A 135 -15.70 -7.65 -11.94
CA VAL A 135 -14.45 -6.97 -11.55
C VAL A 135 -14.40 -5.52 -11.99
N ALA A 136 -14.86 -5.24 -13.22
CA ALA A 136 -14.83 -3.90 -13.79
C ALA A 136 -16.24 -3.45 -14.15
N MET A 137 -16.56 -2.20 -13.85
CA MET A 137 -17.80 -1.57 -14.29
C MET A 137 -17.53 -0.17 -14.81
N GLN A 138 -18.25 0.24 -15.86
CA GLN A 138 -18.11 1.57 -16.42
C GLN A 138 -19.41 2.03 -17.10
N VAL A 139 -19.75 3.32 -16.95
CA VAL A 139 -20.88 3.91 -17.67
C VAL A 139 -20.38 4.58 -18.94
N PHE A 140 -20.83 4.09 -20.10
CA PHE A 140 -20.45 4.61 -21.42
C PHE A 140 -21.68 4.74 -22.31
N GLN A 141 -21.85 5.90 -22.96
CA GLN A 141 -22.96 6.18 -23.88
C GLN A 141 -24.35 5.79 -23.31
N ARG A 142 -24.62 6.14 -22.05
CA ARG A 142 -25.87 5.85 -21.31
C ARG A 142 -26.16 4.37 -21.05
N SER A 143 -25.19 3.48 -21.25
CA SER A 143 -25.26 2.10 -20.81
C SER A 143 -24.26 1.83 -19.70
N LEU A 144 -24.66 0.98 -18.76
CA LEU A 144 -23.76 0.40 -17.78
C LEU A 144 -23.09 -0.82 -18.41
N TYR A 145 -21.75 -0.86 -18.41
CA TYR A 145 -20.92 -1.96 -18.85
C TYR A 145 -20.39 -2.72 -17.64
N VAL A 146 -20.34 -4.04 -17.77
CA VAL A 146 -19.92 -4.96 -16.71
C VAL A 146 -18.97 -6.00 -17.29
N GLY A 147 -17.77 -6.02 -16.74
CA GLY A 147 -16.69 -6.95 -17.06
C GLY A 147 -16.61 -8.07 -16.02
N THR A 148 -16.52 -9.31 -16.49
CA THR A 148 -16.50 -10.50 -15.61
C THR A 148 -15.14 -11.19 -15.59
N TRP A 149 -14.91 -11.96 -14.53
CA TRP A 149 -13.82 -12.93 -14.42
C TRP A 149 -14.38 -14.35 -14.54
N ASN A 150 -13.95 -15.11 -15.53
CA ASN A 150 -14.18 -16.56 -15.62
C ASN A 150 -12.90 -17.28 -16.05
N VAL A 151 -12.48 -18.28 -15.24
CA VAL A 151 -11.28 -19.06 -15.55
C VAL A 151 -11.50 -20.17 -16.57
N ASP A 152 -12.75 -20.61 -16.74
CA ASP A 152 -13.10 -21.76 -17.58
C ASP A 152 -13.53 -21.31 -18.98
N THR A 153 -14.39 -20.29 -19.05
CA THR A 153 -14.98 -19.82 -20.32
C THR A 153 -14.37 -18.52 -20.83
N GLY A 154 -13.50 -17.91 -20.01
CA GLY A 154 -12.85 -16.64 -20.29
C GLY A 154 -13.71 -15.41 -19.99
N ALA A 155 -13.07 -14.24 -20.08
CA ALA A 155 -13.70 -12.96 -19.76
C ALA A 155 -14.95 -12.68 -20.61
N GLN A 156 -15.98 -12.10 -20.00
CA GLN A 156 -17.17 -11.62 -20.70
C GLN A 156 -17.35 -10.13 -20.47
N LEU A 157 -17.95 -9.45 -21.45
CA LEU A 157 -18.32 -8.05 -21.35
C LEU A 157 -19.79 -7.89 -21.69
N TRP A 158 -20.54 -7.32 -20.76
CA TRP A 158 -21.97 -7.11 -20.87
C TRP A 158 -22.29 -5.62 -20.81
N ARG A 159 -23.38 -5.21 -21.44
CA ARG A 159 -23.94 -3.87 -21.26
C ARG A 159 -25.45 -3.92 -21.06
N THR A 160 -25.99 -2.88 -20.42
CA THR A 160 -27.44 -2.68 -20.45
C THR A 160 -27.91 -2.38 -21.87
N ARG A 161 -29.05 -2.97 -22.25
CA ARG A 161 -29.70 -2.70 -23.53
C ARG A 161 -30.11 -1.24 -23.62
N ALA A 162 -30.25 -0.75 -24.86
CA ALA A 162 -30.65 0.62 -25.13
C ALA A 162 -31.97 0.97 -24.40
N GLY A 163 -31.96 2.10 -23.68
CA GLY A 163 -33.13 2.60 -22.93
C GLY A 163 -33.32 1.99 -21.54
N VAL A 164 -32.57 0.95 -21.17
CA VAL A 164 -32.62 0.38 -19.82
C VAL A 164 -31.84 1.29 -18.87
N VAL A 165 -32.58 1.95 -17.98
CA VAL A 165 -32.00 2.86 -16.96
C VAL A 165 -31.86 2.21 -15.58
N ALA A 166 -32.57 1.12 -15.32
CA ALA A 166 -32.55 0.41 -14.03
C ALA A 166 -32.69 -1.11 -14.25
N PRO A 167 -31.65 -1.81 -14.73
CA PRO A 167 -31.70 -3.26 -14.97
C PRO A 167 -32.10 -4.03 -13.71
N ARG A 168 -32.91 -5.08 -13.90
CA ARG A 168 -33.42 -5.98 -12.84
C ARG A 168 -33.27 -7.45 -13.20
N THR A 169 -33.12 -7.77 -14.48
CA THR A 169 -33.09 -9.16 -14.97
C THR A 169 -32.03 -9.32 -16.05
N LEU A 170 -31.60 -10.55 -16.34
CA LEU A 170 -30.65 -10.82 -17.42
C LEU A 170 -31.15 -10.35 -18.81
N ALA A 171 -32.47 -10.28 -19.02
CA ALA A 171 -33.05 -9.78 -20.28
C ALA A 171 -32.71 -8.31 -20.55
N ASP A 172 -32.42 -7.53 -19.51
CA ASP A 172 -32.01 -6.13 -19.60
C ASP A 172 -30.58 -5.94 -20.12
N TRP A 173 -29.84 -7.04 -20.28
CA TRP A 173 -28.45 -7.05 -20.66
C TRP A 173 -28.24 -7.68 -22.04
N GLU A 174 -27.14 -7.30 -22.68
CA GLU A 174 -26.61 -7.95 -23.87
C GLU A 174 -25.10 -8.14 -23.74
N ARG A 175 -24.62 -9.30 -24.21
CA ARG A 175 -23.19 -9.61 -24.29
C ARG A 175 -22.59 -8.90 -25.50
N VAL A 176 -21.46 -8.24 -25.32
CA VAL A 176 -20.80 -7.40 -26.34
C VAL A 176 -19.32 -7.68 -26.53
N ASP A 177 -18.74 -8.65 -25.80
CA ASP A 177 -17.38 -9.09 -26.11
C ASP A 177 -17.32 -9.84 -27.46
N PRO A 178 -16.23 -9.67 -28.23
CA PRO A 178 -16.08 -10.24 -29.57
C PRO A 178 -15.80 -11.77 -29.60
N GLY A 179 -15.91 -12.52 -28.50
CA GLY A 179 -15.49 -13.94 -28.41
C GLY A 179 -13.99 -14.19 -28.62
N SER A 180 -13.25 -13.20 -29.12
CA SER A 180 -11.81 -13.13 -29.31
C SER A 180 -11.06 -12.50 -28.12
N PHE A 181 -11.78 -12.09 -27.07
CA PHE A 181 -11.20 -11.78 -25.76
C PHE A 181 -10.60 -13.07 -25.17
N LYS A 182 -9.43 -13.48 -25.65
CA LYS A 182 -8.67 -14.59 -25.07
C LYS A 182 -8.07 -14.07 -23.77
N GLY A 183 -8.56 -14.57 -22.65
CA GLY A 183 -8.18 -14.13 -21.31
C GLY A 183 -9.13 -14.68 -20.25
N TYR A 184 -8.98 -14.20 -19.02
CA TYR A 184 -9.66 -14.69 -17.82
C TYR A 184 -10.60 -13.65 -17.24
N ALA A 185 -10.27 -12.36 -17.33
CA ALA A 185 -11.11 -11.30 -16.78
C ALA A 185 -11.03 -10.01 -17.59
N VAL A 186 -12.12 -9.24 -17.59
CA VAL A 186 -12.09 -7.80 -17.88
C VAL A 186 -11.87 -7.09 -16.56
N THR A 187 -10.67 -6.55 -16.34
CA THR A 187 -10.18 -6.09 -15.03
C THR A 187 -10.17 -4.58 -14.87
N SER A 188 -10.15 -3.85 -15.98
CA SER A 188 -10.25 -2.39 -15.96
C SER A 188 -10.98 -1.86 -17.20
N MET A 189 -11.63 -0.71 -17.04
CA MET A 189 -12.27 0.03 -18.13
C MET A 189 -12.02 1.53 -17.97
N ALA A 190 -11.83 2.22 -19.08
CA ALA A 190 -11.63 3.67 -19.11
C ALA A 190 -12.21 4.28 -20.39
N ILE A 191 -12.53 5.57 -20.35
CA ILE A 191 -13.06 6.30 -21.51
C ILE A 191 -12.04 7.36 -21.92
N LEU A 192 -11.61 7.34 -23.18
CA LEU A 192 -10.80 8.39 -23.78
C LEU A 192 -11.53 8.93 -25.02
N GLY A 193 -11.92 10.20 -24.96
CA GLY A 193 -12.71 10.81 -26.04
C GLY A 193 -14.07 10.15 -26.17
N ASP A 194 -14.38 9.63 -27.36
CA ASP A 194 -15.63 8.91 -27.65
C ASP A 194 -15.48 7.39 -27.71
N GLU A 195 -14.38 6.86 -27.16
CA GLU A 195 -14.05 5.44 -27.16
C GLU A 195 -13.98 4.88 -25.73
N LEU A 196 -14.56 3.70 -25.55
CA LEU A 196 -14.42 2.87 -24.37
C LEU A 196 -13.24 1.90 -24.57
N TYR A 197 -12.39 1.80 -23.55
CA TYR A 197 -11.26 0.89 -23.49
C TYR A 197 -11.49 -0.16 -22.40
N ALA A 198 -11.15 -1.41 -22.68
CA ALA A 198 -11.26 -2.55 -21.77
C ALA A 198 -9.93 -3.30 -21.68
N GLY A 199 -9.45 -3.48 -20.45
CA GLY A 199 -8.24 -4.20 -20.10
C GLY A 199 -8.56 -5.66 -19.78
N ILE A 200 -7.77 -6.57 -20.33
CA ILE A 200 -8.01 -8.00 -20.26
C ILE A 200 -6.84 -8.68 -19.56
N PHE A 201 -7.16 -9.37 -18.46
CA PHE A 201 -6.26 -10.29 -17.78
C PHE A 201 -6.06 -11.55 -18.63
N THR A 202 -4.82 -11.90 -18.90
CA THR A 202 -4.43 -13.13 -19.58
C THR A 202 -3.39 -13.86 -18.73
N GLN A 203 -3.71 -15.03 -18.20
CA GLN A 203 -2.72 -15.81 -17.48
C GLN A 203 -1.62 -16.27 -18.44
N ALA A 204 -0.39 -15.84 -18.18
CA ALA A 204 0.78 -16.35 -18.87
C ALA A 204 1.02 -17.80 -18.39
N LEU A 205 0.58 -18.79 -19.17
CA LEU A 205 1.09 -20.15 -18.97
C LEU A 205 2.55 -20.19 -19.42
N PRO A 206 3.46 -20.92 -18.73
CA PRO A 206 4.90 -20.91 -18.98
C PRO A 206 5.35 -21.32 -20.40
N PHE A 207 4.42 -21.68 -21.29
CA PHE A 207 4.67 -22.09 -22.67
C PHE A 207 3.76 -21.40 -23.69
N PHE A 208 2.83 -20.53 -23.26
CA PHE A 208 1.88 -19.81 -24.11
C PHE A 208 1.88 -18.34 -23.70
N TYR A 209 2.95 -17.64 -24.09
CA TYR A 209 3.15 -16.23 -23.85
C TYR A 209 2.28 -15.41 -24.81
N GLY A 210 1.48 -14.49 -24.29
CA GLY A 210 0.67 -13.59 -25.11
C GLY A 210 0.35 -12.23 -24.48
N GLY A 211 0.72 -12.05 -23.21
CA GLY A 211 0.52 -10.84 -22.41
C GLY A 211 -0.90 -10.27 -22.38
N CYS A 212 -1.12 -9.33 -21.48
CA CYS A 212 -2.39 -8.68 -21.28
C CYS A 212 -2.82 -7.89 -22.52
N ARG A 213 -4.13 -7.65 -22.64
CA ARG A 213 -4.69 -7.02 -23.85
C ARG A 213 -5.54 -5.82 -23.50
N VAL A 214 -5.54 -4.83 -24.39
CA VAL A 214 -6.40 -3.67 -24.38
C VAL A 214 -7.21 -3.70 -25.65
N TRP A 215 -8.53 -3.58 -25.49
CA TRP A 215 -9.47 -3.45 -26.59
C TRP A 215 -10.17 -2.12 -26.50
N LYS A 216 -10.49 -1.53 -27.65
CA LYS A 216 -11.28 -0.30 -27.71
C LYS A 216 -12.52 -0.45 -28.57
N SER A 217 -13.54 0.35 -28.27
CA SER A 217 -14.78 0.41 -29.02
C SER A 217 -15.39 1.82 -28.97
N ARG A 218 -15.86 2.30 -30.13
CA ARG A 218 -16.57 3.59 -30.24
C ARG A 218 -18.09 3.45 -30.08
N ASP A 219 -18.64 2.30 -30.45
CA ASP A 219 -20.08 1.98 -30.35
C ASP A 219 -20.41 1.04 -29.16
N GLY A 220 -19.37 0.55 -28.50
CA GLY A 220 -19.42 -0.43 -27.43
C GLY A 220 -19.90 -1.82 -27.85
N ARG A 221 -19.75 -2.17 -29.13
CA ARG A 221 -20.09 -3.48 -29.72
C ARG A 221 -19.00 -3.99 -30.66
N SER A 222 -18.41 -3.09 -31.45
CA SER A 222 -17.33 -3.36 -32.37
C SER A 222 -16.01 -3.09 -31.66
N TRP A 223 -15.27 -4.15 -31.34
CA TRP A 223 -14.04 -4.06 -30.55
C TRP A 223 -12.79 -4.29 -31.40
N THR A 224 -11.77 -3.48 -31.19
CA THR A 224 -10.45 -3.62 -31.84
C THR A 224 -9.36 -3.66 -30.78
N GLN A 225 -8.47 -4.65 -30.85
CA GLN A 225 -7.31 -4.75 -29.96
C GLN A 225 -6.27 -3.67 -30.31
N VAL A 226 -5.67 -3.03 -29.30
CA VAL A 226 -4.77 -1.87 -29.48
C VAL A 226 -3.38 -2.03 -28.84
N ASN A 227 -3.06 -3.20 -28.31
CA ASN A 227 -1.71 -3.57 -27.87
C ASN A 227 -1.44 -5.04 -28.25
N PHE A 228 -0.18 -5.48 -28.22
CA PHE A 228 0.21 -6.87 -28.44
C PHE A 228 1.25 -7.29 -27.41
N ASP A 229 1.29 -8.58 -27.10
CA ASP A 229 2.25 -9.23 -26.19
C ASP A 229 2.42 -8.46 -24.88
N GLY A 230 1.32 -8.04 -24.24
CA GLY A 230 1.40 -7.32 -22.97
C GLY A 230 2.18 -6.01 -23.08
N PHE A 231 1.96 -5.24 -24.14
CA PHE A 231 2.76 -4.05 -24.46
C PHE A 231 4.22 -4.38 -24.79
N LEU A 232 4.45 -5.46 -25.56
CA LEU A 232 5.76 -5.98 -25.93
C LEU A 232 6.56 -6.62 -24.77
N ASP A 233 5.99 -6.66 -23.57
CA ASP A 233 6.43 -7.54 -22.50
C ASP A 233 5.38 -8.63 -22.23
N PRO A 234 5.61 -9.88 -22.68
CA PRO A 234 4.66 -10.97 -22.48
C PRO A 234 4.47 -11.38 -21.01
N PHE A 235 5.30 -10.87 -20.08
CA PHE A 235 5.14 -11.08 -18.64
C PHE A 235 4.10 -10.14 -18.01
N ASN A 236 3.71 -9.07 -18.70
CA ASN A 236 2.54 -8.29 -18.29
C ASN A 236 1.30 -9.16 -18.43
N SER A 237 0.81 -9.69 -17.32
CA SER A 237 -0.29 -10.65 -17.28
C SER A 237 -1.65 -9.96 -17.28
N ASP A 238 -1.75 -8.78 -16.70
CA ASP A 238 -2.99 -8.02 -16.58
C ASP A 238 -2.84 -6.52 -16.91
N VAL A 239 -3.95 -5.89 -17.28
CA VAL A 239 -4.14 -4.43 -17.30
C VAL A 239 -5.04 -4.07 -16.12
N VAL A 240 -4.43 -3.93 -14.95
CA VAL A 240 -5.14 -3.86 -13.66
C VAL A 240 -5.85 -2.54 -13.46
N SER A 241 -5.28 -1.46 -14.00
CA SER A 241 -5.84 -0.12 -13.86
C SER A 241 -5.67 0.69 -15.13
N MET A 242 -6.62 1.59 -15.39
CA MET A 242 -6.55 2.54 -16.48
C MET A 242 -7.07 3.91 -16.04
N ALA A 243 -6.41 4.98 -16.50
CA ALA A 243 -6.84 6.34 -16.26
C ALA A 243 -6.50 7.24 -17.45
N VAL A 244 -7.27 8.31 -17.62
CA VAL A 244 -6.93 9.38 -18.56
C VAL A 244 -6.23 10.50 -17.82
N TYR A 245 -5.08 10.93 -18.35
CA TYR A 245 -4.30 12.03 -17.82
C TYR A 245 -3.72 12.84 -18.99
N ASN A 246 -3.83 14.17 -18.94
CA ASN A 246 -3.33 15.07 -19.99
C ASN A 246 -3.68 14.64 -21.43
N GLY A 247 -4.92 14.20 -21.63
CA GLY A 247 -5.45 13.81 -22.95
C GLY A 247 -4.94 12.48 -23.49
N ALA A 248 -4.21 11.68 -22.69
CA ALA A 248 -3.77 10.34 -23.04
C ALA A 248 -4.35 9.31 -22.07
N LEU A 249 -4.63 8.11 -22.59
CA LEU A 249 -4.91 6.93 -21.78
C LEU A 249 -3.60 6.35 -21.23
N TYR A 250 -3.60 6.03 -19.94
CA TYR A 250 -2.56 5.32 -19.21
C TYR A 250 -3.11 3.97 -18.75
N ALA A 251 -2.27 2.94 -18.83
CA ALA A 251 -2.58 1.57 -18.44
C ALA A 251 -1.48 1.06 -17.51
N GLY A 252 -1.86 0.60 -16.32
CA GLY A 252 -0.99 -0.02 -15.33
C GLY A 252 -1.09 -1.54 -15.40
N THR A 253 0.05 -2.23 -15.36
CA THR A 253 0.09 -3.68 -15.55
C THR A 253 0.36 -4.45 -14.27
N GLU A 254 -0.03 -5.72 -14.27
CA GLU A 254 0.55 -6.71 -13.36
C GLU A 254 1.69 -7.44 -14.06
N ASN A 255 2.86 -7.46 -13.43
CA ASN A 255 4.05 -8.19 -13.87
C ASN A 255 4.67 -8.84 -12.62
N GLY A 256 3.86 -9.67 -11.98
CA GLY A 256 4.10 -10.29 -10.68
C GLY A 256 4.39 -11.79 -10.76
N TYR A 257 5.05 -12.31 -9.72
CA TYR A 257 5.46 -13.71 -9.60
C TYR A 257 4.26 -14.68 -9.57
N PHE A 258 3.98 -15.34 -10.69
CA PHE A 258 3.20 -16.58 -10.65
C PHE A 258 4.05 -17.85 -10.59
N TYR A 259 5.38 -17.76 -10.80
CA TYR A 259 6.25 -18.94 -10.87
C TYR A 259 7.59 -18.75 -10.16
N PRO A 260 7.86 -19.49 -9.06
CA PRO A 260 9.08 -19.35 -8.26
C PRO A 260 10.38 -19.78 -8.98
N LEU A 261 10.29 -20.35 -10.18
CA LEU A 261 11.44 -20.88 -10.93
C LEU A 261 12.06 -19.89 -11.92
N PHE A 262 11.42 -18.76 -12.23
CA PHE A 262 11.91 -17.79 -13.23
C PHE A 262 11.77 -16.34 -12.73
N ARG A 263 12.85 -15.80 -12.16
CA ARG A 263 12.96 -14.37 -11.77
C ARG A 263 13.33 -13.51 -12.99
N VAL A 264 12.40 -13.24 -13.91
CA VAL A 264 12.70 -12.53 -15.18
C VAL A 264 11.81 -11.31 -15.50
N GLY A 265 10.84 -10.96 -14.64
CA GLY A 265 9.98 -9.78 -14.86
C GLY A 265 10.66 -8.44 -14.54
N THR A 266 10.26 -7.38 -15.25
CA THR A 266 10.70 -6.00 -15.03
C THR A 266 10.00 -5.34 -13.84
N GLY A 267 8.99 -5.98 -13.25
CA GLY A 267 8.05 -5.39 -12.30
C GLY A 267 6.93 -4.64 -13.03
N THR A 268 5.96 -4.10 -12.30
CA THR A 268 4.80 -3.41 -12.88
C THR A 268 5.20 -2.29 -13.84
N GLU A 269 4.45 -2.16 -14.92
CA GLU A 269 4.70 -1.19 -15.96
C GLU A 269 3.49 -0.27 -16.13
N ILE A 270 3.77 0.99 -16.46
CA ILE A 270 2.76 1.98 -16.80
C ILE A 270 3.01 2.41 -18.23
N TRP A 271 2.01 2.21 -19.07
CA TRP A 271 2.04 2.49 -20.50
C TRP A 271 1.09 3.63 -20.83
N ARG A 272 1.54 4.56 -21.67
CA ARG A 272 0.76 5.72 -22.13
C ARG A 272 0.54 5.67 -23.63
N THR A 273 -0.65 6.03 -24.07
CA THR A 273 -0.95 6.31 -25.48
C THR A 273 -0.19 7.53 -26.04
N THR A 274 0.44 7.41 -27.21
CA THR A 274 1.27 8.48 -27.82
C THR A 274 0.58 9.29 -28.92
N GLY A 275 -0.59 8.86 -29.41
CA GLY A 275 -1.31 9.49 -30.52
C GLY A 275 -0.68 9.23 -31.91
N GLY A 276 -1.51 9.26 -32.97
CA GLY A 276 -1.12 9.12 -34.38
C GLY A 276 -2.19 8.45 -35.25
N ASP A 277 -2.44 8.96 -36.47
CA ASP A 277 -3.38 8.36 -37.44
C ASP A 277 -2.84 7.03 -38.00
N PRO A 278 -3.70 6.02 -38.28
CA PRO A 278 -3.30 4.75 -38.90
C PRO A 278 -2.63 4.94 -40.28
N PRO A 279 -1.67 4.07 -40.70
CA PRO A 279 -1.54 2.66 -40.33
C PRO A 279 -0.35 2.31 -39.41
N ALA A 280 0.30 3.28 -38.76
CA ALA A 280 1.35 3.02 -37.75
C ALA A 280 0.81 2.43 -36.42
N ALA A 281 -0.48 2.07 -36.38
CA ALA A 281 -1.36 1.96 -35.22
C ALA A 281 -1.16 0.75 -34.28
N LEU A 282 -0.10 -0.05 -34.44
CA LEU A 282 0.15 -1.21 -33.58
C LEU A 282 1.09 -0.90 -32.40
N PHE A 283 1.79 0.24 -32.41
CA PHE A 283 2.79 0.63 -31.40
C PHE A 283 2.51 2.01 -30.77
N ASN A 284 1.24 2.35 -30.53
CA ASN A 284 0.87 3.65 -29.96
C ASN A 284 1.04 3.74 -28.44
N TRP A 285 1.88 2.90 -27.83
CA TRP A 285 2.10 2.87 -26.39
C TRP A 285 3.57 3.10 -26.06
N THR A 286 3.83 3.89 -25.02
CA THR A 286 5.18 4.11 -24.49
C THR A 286 5.16 3.92 -22.99
N GLN A 287 6.10 3.13 -22.48
CA GLN A 287 6.30 2.93 -21.05
C GLN A 287 6.80 4.24 -20.42
N VAL A 288 6.20 4.63 -19.30
CA VAL A 288 6.50 5.89 -18.59
C VAL A 288 7.10 5.69 -17.21
N ASN A 289 7.27 4.45 -16.76
CA ASN A 289 8.05 4.08 -15.58
C ASN A 289 9.17 3.10 -15.97
N ARG A 290 10.06 2.77 -15.04
CA ARG A 290 11.13 1.79 -15.25
C ARG A 290 11.27 0.88 -14.03
N ASP A 291 11.68 -0.36 -14.28
CA ASP A 291 12.05 -1.35 -13.27
C ASP A 291 11.01 -1.55 -12.14
N GLY A 292 9.71 -1.43 -12.43
CA GLY A 292 8.67 -1.56 -11.39
C GLY A 292 8.84 -0.56 -10.25
N PHE A 293 9.31 0.65 -10.56
CA PHE A 293 9.65 1.69 -9.57
C PHE A 293 10.77 1.30 -8.58
N ALA A 294 11.62 0.33 -8.92
CA ALA A 294 12.71 -0.08 -8.05
C ALA A 294 13.65 1.10 -7.71
N ARG A 295 14.02 1.20 -6.43
CA ARG A 295 15.04 2.15 -5.99
C ARG A 295 16.40 1.78 -6.58
N THR A 296 17.11 2.77 -7.12
CA THR A 296 18.46 2.60 -7.67
C THR A 296 19.36 1.89 -6.66
N GLY A 297 19.91 0.72 -7.03
CA GLY A 297 20.78 -0.08 -6.16
C GLY A 297 20.10 -1.24 -5.40
N ARG A 298 18.77 -1.41 -5.52
CA ARG A 298 18.02 -2.56 -4.96
C ARG A 298 17.21 -3.29 -6.03
N SER A 299 17.89 -3.87 -7.03
CA SER A 299 17.25 -4.51 -8.22
C SER A 299 16.25 -5.64 -7.92
N ASN A 300 16.28 -6.19 -6.71
CA ASN A 300 15.46 -7.34 -6.30
C ASN A 300 14.18 -6.93 -5.55
N VAL A 301 13.93 -5.64 -5.37
CA VAL A 301 12.74 -5.10 -4.69
C VAL A 301 11.99 -4.23 -5.70
N ARG A 302 11.07 -4.86 -6.44
CA ARG A 302 10.26 -4.21 -7.48
C ARG A 302 8.79 -4.25 -7.08
N ASN A 303 8.04 -3.23 -7.47
CA ASN A 303 6.60 -3.31 -7.44
C ASN A 303 6.12 -4.28 -8.51
N GLU A 304 5.11 -5.07 -8.22
CA GLU A 304 4.61 -6.15 -9.07
C GLU A 304 3.30 -5.79 -9.76
N ASN A 305 2.54 -4.86 -9.18
CA ASN A 305 1.23 -4.48 -9.67
C ASN A 305 0.99 -2.97 -9.54
N THR A 306 0.36 -2.35 -10.55
CA THR A 306 -0.18 -0.99 -10.51
C THR A 306 -1.69 -1.08 -10.39
N THR A 307 -2.13 -1.10 -9.14
CA THR A 307 -3.48 -1.48 -8.74
C THR A 307 -4.46 -0.31 -8.77
N LEU A 308 -3.93 0.91 -8.75
CA LEU A 308 -4.67 2.16 -8.92
C LEU A 308 -3.95 3.06 -9.93
N LEU A 309 -4.71 3.61 -10.87
CA LEU A 309 -4.33 4.81 -11.61
C LEU A 309 -5.47 5.82 -11.50
N ILE A 310 -5.16 7.04 -11.11
CA ILE A 310 -6.16 8.10 -10.98
C ILE A 310 -5.55 9.48 -11.24
N SER A 311 -6.21 10.27 -12.07
CA SER A 311 -5.81 11.66 -12.33
C SER A 311 -6.49 12.57 -11.33
N HIS A 312 -5.71 13.40 -10.64
CA HIS A 312 -6.22 14.35 -9.66
C HIS A 312 -5.26 15.53 -9.51
N ASP A 313 -5.77 16.75 -9.32
CA ASP A 313 -4.99 17.97 -9.08
C ASP A 313 -3.79 18.17 -10.06
N GLY A 314 -3.98 17.88 -11.35
CA GLY A 314 -2.94 18.03 -12.37
C GLY A 314 -1.84 16.95 -12.36
N PHE A 315 -1.95 15.92 -11.51
CA PHE A 315 -1.05 14.78 -11.45
C PHE A 315 -1.77 13.47 -11.79
N LEU A 316 -0.99 12.47 -12.21
CA LEU A 316 -1.42 11.08 -12.24
C LEU A 316 -0.85 10.37 -11.02
N TYR A 317 -1.70 9.71 -10.25
CA TYR A 317 -1.29 8.91 -9.09
C TYR A 317 -1.33 7.43 -9.46
N ALA A 318 -0.32 6.68 -9.00
CA ALA A 318 -0.21 5.25 -9.15
C ALA A 318 -0.03 4.57 -7.80
N GLY A 319 -1.00 3.74 -7.41
CA GLY A 319 -0.88 2.84 -6.26
C GLY A 319 -0.25 1.53 -6.69
N THR A 320 0.74 1.05 -5.94
CA THR A 320 1.48 -0.16 -6.29
C THR A 320 1.63 -1.14 -5.13
N ILE A 321 1.86 -2.42 -5.46
CA ILE A 321 2.15 -3.48 -4.46
C ILE A 321 3.59 -3.95 -4.62
N ASN A 322 4.29 -4.05 -3.49
CA ASN A 322 5.59 -4.68 -3.37
C ASN A 322 5.57 -5.74 -2.25
N GLN A 323 6.00 -6.97 -2.54
CA GLN A 323 6.02 -8.04 -1.52
C GLN A 323 7.02 -7.80 -0.37
N THR A 324 7.99 -6.88 -0.57
CA THR A 324 9.02 -6.58 0.42
C THR A 324 8.72 -5.32 1.21
N THR A 325 8.24 -4.27 0.54
CA THR A 325 7.99 -2.94 1.13
C THR A 325 6.52 -2.66 1.39
N GLY A 326 5.60 -3.51 0.91
CA GLY A 326 4.17 -3.31 1.04
C GLY A 326 3.60 -2.40 -0.05
N ALA A 327 2.50 -1.73 0.27
CA ALA A 327 1.84 -0.75 -0.59
C ALA A 327 2.65 0.54 -0.75
N GLU A 328 2.73 1.07 -1.96
CA GLU A 328 3.37 2.36 -2.24
C GLU A 328 2.45 3.27 -3.07
N LEU A 329 2.63 4.59 -2.95
CA LEU A 329 1.95 5.56 -3.80
C LEU A 329 2.95 6.48 -4.48
N TRP A 330 2.77 6.61 -5.80
CA TRP A 330 3.60 7.39 -6.69
C TRP A 330 2.78 8.48 -7.36
N ARG A 331 3.38 9.64 -7.58
CA ARG A 331 2.79 10.81 -8.24
C ARG A 331 3.59 11.16 -9.48
N TYR A 332 2.91 11.40 -10.59
CA TYR A 332 3.49 11.74 -11.89
C TYR A 332 3.06 13.12 -12.35
N ASP A 333 4.03 13.96 -12.70
CA ASP A 333 3.81 15.33 -13.19
C ASP A 333 3.78 15.44 -14.72
N GLY A 334 3.81 14.31 -15.43
CA GLY A 334 3.95 14.27 -16.89
C GLY A 334 5.38 14.06 -17.37
N THR A 335 6.36 14.14 -16.48
CA THR A 335 7.79 13.96 -16.79
C THR A 335 8.50 12.99 -15.86
N ARG A 336 8.21 13.03 -14.55
CA ARG A 336 8.86 12.22 -13.53
C ARG A 336 7.86 11.67 -12.51
N TRP A 337 8.24 10.54 -11.92
CA TRP A 337 7.52 9.93 -10.82
C TRP A 337 8.22 10.26 -9.50
N ASP A 338 7.46 10.80 -8.55
CA ASP A 338 7.87 11.03 -7.17
C ASP A 338 7.11 10.05 -6.26
N GLN A 339 7.80 9.35 -5.37
CA GLN A 339 7.13 8.57 -4.32
C GLN A 339 6.61 9.55 -3.26
N ILE A 340 5.31 9.52 -2.96
CA ILE A 340 4.67 10.49 -2.05
C ILE A 340 4.02 9.83 -0.82
N PHE A 341 4.11 8.51 -0.73
CA PHE A 341 3.68 7.76 0.44
C PHE A 341 4.61 6.56 0.66
N PHE A 342 5.21 6.48 1.84
CA PHE A 342 6.20 5.43 2.15
C PHE A 342 6.00 4.76 3.51
N ASP A 343 5.39 5.40 4.53
CA ASP A 343 5.75 5.01 5.91
C ASP A 343 4.68 5.16 7.03
N PRO A 344 3.46 4.63 6.84
CA PRO A 344 2.84 3.78 7.87
C PRO A 344 2.78 2.30 7.52
N PHE A 345 2.89 1.97 6.23
CA PHE A 345 2.51 0.65 5.72
C PHE A 345 3.57 -0.44 5.89
N HIS A 346 4.65 -0.19 6.65
CA HIS A 346 5.78 -1.10 6.84
C HIS A 346 5.49 -2.35 7.69
N SER A 347 4.34 -2.98 7.49
CA SER A 347 4.28 -4.43 7.64
C SER A 347 4.40 -5.03 6.25
N ARG A 348 5.24 -6.07 6.08
CA ARG A 348 5.22 -6.91 4.85
C ARG A 348 3.84 -7.48 4.51
N ASN A 349 2.92 -7.34 5.45
CA ASN A 349 1.56 -7.81 5.40
C ASN A 349 0.59 -6.73 4.96
N THR A 350 0.98 -5.45 4.87
CA THR A 350 0.12 -4.40 4.34
C THR A 350 0.19 -4.49 2.82
N HIS A 351 -0.74 -5.23 2.25
CA HIS A 351 -1.03 -5.15 0.83
C HIS A 351 -1.87 -3.88 0.61
N ALA A 352 -1.85 -3.29 -0.57
CA ALA A 352 -2.92 -2.36 -0.90
C ALA A 352 -3.54 -2.74 -2.22
N VAL A 353 -4.85 -2.51 -2.25
CA VAL A 353 -5.67 -2.33 -3.43
C VAL A 353 -6.05 -3.64 -4.13
N THR A 354 -7.26 -4.12 -3.84
CA THR A 354 -8.04 -4.79 -4.89
C THR A 354 -8.31 -3.80 -6.03
N TYR A 355 -8.62 -4.29 -7.23
CA TYR A 355 -9.07 -3.47 -8.37
C TYR A 355 -9.92 -2.27 -7.93
N HIS A 356 -9.62 -1.07 -8.44
CA HIS A 356 -10.39 0.16 -8.19
C HIS A 356 -10.39 0.71 -6.75
N SER A 357 -9.26 0.72 -6.01
CA SER A 357 -9.22 1.22 -4.61
C SER A 357 -9.15 2.75 -4.42
N GLY A 358 -9.34 3.55 -5.47
CA GLY A 358 -9.13 4.99 -5.38
C GLY A 358 -10.34 5.79 -5.83
N ALA A 359 -10.63 6.87 -5.12
CA ALA A 359 -11.64 7.85 -5.51
C ALA A 359 -11.18 9.27 -5.19
N VAL A 360 -11.69 10.23 -5.96
CA VAL A 360 -11.57 11.65 -5.63
C VAL A 360 -12.92 12.11 -5.09
N PHE A 361 -12.92 12.73 -3.93
CA PHE A 361 -14.12 13.28 -3.30
C PHE A 361 -13.78 14.61 -2.63
N GLU A 362 -14.61 15.63 -2.86
CA GLU A 362 -14.45 16.99 -2.30
C GLU A 362 -13.06 17.62 -2.46
N GLY A 363 -12.33 17.24 -3.51
CA GLY A 363 -10.99 17.78 -3.79
C GLY A 363 -9.85 17.01 -3.15
N ASP A 364 -10.13 15.93 -2.42
CA ASP A 364 -9.13 15.04 -1.83
C ASP A 364 -9.08 13.70 -2.55
N LEU A 365 -7.92 13.04 -2.46
CA LEU A 365 -7.70 11.68 -2.93
C LEU A 365 -7.91 10.69 -1.78
N TYR A 366 -8.74 9.68 -2.01
CA TYR A 366 -8.98 8.58 -1.08
C TYR A 366 -8.46 7.27 -1.65
N ILE A 367 -7.78 6.48 -0.84
CA ILE A 367 -7.19 5.20 -1.22
C ILE A 367 -7.51 4.15 -0.17
N CYS A 368 -7.94 2.97 -0.62
CA CYS A 368 -8.16 1.83 0.24
C CYS A 368 -6.98 0.84 0.24
N THR A 369 -6.61 0.34 1.41
CA THR A 369 -5.56 -0.68 1.63
C THR A 369 -6.16 -1.95 2.25
N ILE A 370 -5.40 -3.04 2.23
CA ILE A 370 -5.81 -4.33 2.80
C ILE A 370 -4.66 -4.92 3.61
N ASN A 371 -4.83 -5.03 4.93
CA ASN A 371 -3.90 -5.76 5.77
C ASN A 371 -4.58 -7.04 6.32
N PRO A 372 -4.15 -8.26 5.98
CA PRO A 372 -4.63 -9.51 6.56
C PRO A 372 -4.57 -9.64 8.09
N PHE A 373 -3.85 -8.77 8.79
CA PHE A 373 -3.69 -8.82 10.25
C PHE A 373 -4.42 -7.70 10.99
N THR A 374 -4.46 -6.50 10.41
CA THR A 374 -5.09 -5.32 11.02
C THR A 374 -6.36 -4.87 10.30
N GLY A 375 -6.72 -5.54 9.21
CA GLY A 375 -7.83 -5.18 8.34
C GLY A 375 -7.50 -4.06 7.34
N GLY A 376 -8.46 -3.73 6.49
CA GLY A 376 -8.36 -2.71 5.46
C GLY A 376 -8.57 -1.32 6.01
N GLU A 377 -7.86 -0.37 5.40
CA GLU A 377 -7.89 1.03 5.81
C GLU A 377 -8.28 1.91 4.64
N VAL A 378 -8.81 3.08 4.93
CA VAL A 378 -9.11 4.14 3.98
C VAL A 378 -8.29 5.36 4.37
N TRP A 379 -7.49 5.83 3.44
CA TRP A 379 -6.56 6.93 3.62
C TRP A 379 -6.97 8.10 2.75
N ARG A 380 -7.04 9.28 3.35
CA ARG A 380 -7.32 10.55 2.69
C ARG A 380 -6.03 11.34 2.51
N TRP A 381 -5.85 11.92 1.34
CA TRP A 381 -4.79 12.85 0.99
C TRP A 381 -5.37 14.17 0.50
N ASN A 382 -5.06 15.25 1.21
CA ASN A 382 -5.55 16.59 0.90
C ASN A 382 -4.55 17.45 0.10
N GLY A 383 -3.49 16.83 -0.43
CA GLY A 383 -2.38 17.54 -1.09
C GLY A 383 -1.19 17.87 -0.17
N THR A 384 -1.36 17.77 1.16
CA THR A 384 -0.31 18.09 2.14
C THR A 384 -0.13 17.05 3.24
N LEU A 385 -1.24 16.47 3.72
CA LEU A 385 -1.27 15.54 4.84
C LEU A 385 -2.10 14.31 4.49
N TRP A 386 -1.66 13.18 5.04
CA TRP A 386 -2.38 11.93 5.02
C TRP A 386 -3.11 11.73 6.35
N SER A 387 -4.37 11.32 6.28
CA SER A 387 -5.19 10.97 7.44
C SER A 387 -5.94 9.67 7.17
N ARG A 388 -5.89 8.70 8.09
CA ARG A 388 -6.79 7.54 8.04
C ARG A 388 -8.20 7.99 8.39
N VAL A 389 -9.20 7.50 7.67
CA VAL A 389 -10.62 7.90 7.81
C VAL A 389 -11.53 6.74 8.20
N ASN A 390 -10.98 5.61 8.64
CA ASN A 390 -11.74 4.52 9.23
C ASN A 390 -10.97 3.89 10.40
N VAL A 391 -11.71 3.25 11.30
CA VAL A 391 -11.14 2.26 12.22
C VAL A 391 -10.57 1.12 11.38
N ALA A 392 -9.35 0.67 11.69
CA ALA A 392 -8.69 -0.37 10.90
C ALA A 392 -9.57 -1.63 10.81
N GLY A 393 -9.77 -2.15 9.60
CA GLY A 393 -10.65 -3.28 9.34
C GLY A 393 -12.15 -3.01 9.56
N PHE A 394 -12.53 -1.74 9.74
CA PHE A 394 -13.88 -1.33 10.13
C PHE A 394 -14.35 -2.01 11.44
N GLY A 395 -13.42 -2.20 12.39
CA GLY A 395 -13.66 -2.86 13.68
C GLY A 395 -13.53 -4.39 13.63
N ASP A 396 -13.17 -4.97 12.48
CA ASP A 396 -12.90 -6.40 12.31
C ASP A 396 -11.50 -6.59 11.70
N ARG A 397 -10.61 -7.33 12.38
CA ARG A 397 -9.23 -7.54 11.93
C ARG A 397 -9.11 -8.23 10.56
N LEU A 398 -10.17 -8.88 10.08
CA LEU A 398 -10.25 -9.49 8.76
C LEU A 398 -11.07 -8.67 7.76
N GLY A 399 -11.63 -7.53 8.18
CA GLY A 399 -12.34 -6.61 7.32
C GLY A 399 -11.42 -6.05 6.24
N ILE A 400 -11.82 -6.01 4.97
CA ILE A 400 -11.08 -5.38 3.87
C ILE A 400 -11.76 -4.07 3.45
N ALA A 401 -11.02 -3.10 2.90
CA ALA A 401 -11.57 -1.84 2.38
C ALA A 401 -11.39 -1.78 0.87
N VAL A 402 -12.48 -1.64 0.11
CA VAL A 402 -12.46 -1.78 -1.35
C VAL A 402 -13.54 -0.94 -2.04
N ALA A 403 -13.37 -0.77 -3.35
CA ALA A 403 -14.35 -0.15 -4.25
C ALA A 403 -14.91 1.22 -3.80
N PRO A 404 -14.08 2.21 -3.40
CA PRO A 404 -14.58 3.55 -3.11
C PRO A 404 -15.30 4.16 -4.32
N VAL A 405 -16.43 4.82 -4.06
CA VAL A 405 -17.28 5.44 -5.09
C VAL A 405 -17.99 6.66 -4.52
N VAL A 406 -18.16 7.70 -5.33
CA VAL A 406 -18.98 8.86 -4.97
C VAL A 406 -20.42 8.59 -5.37
N TYR A 407 -21.34 8.59 -4.41
CA TYR A 407 -22.77 8.38 -4.63
C TYR A 407 -23.60 9.30 -3.74
N GLY A 408 -24.58 9.99 -4.32
CA GLY A 408 -25.49 10.86 -3.57
C GLY A 408 -24.79 11.99 -2.80
N GLY A 409 -23.64 12.46 -3.30
CA GLY A 409 -22.84 13.50 -2.64
C GLY A 409 -22.02 13.00 -1.44
N ARG A 410 -21.84 11.69 -1.30
CA ARG A 410 -21.03 11.08 -0.24
C ARG A 410 -20.00 10.14 -0.86
N LEU A 411 -18.84 10.02 -0.23
CA LEU A 411 -17.90 8.94 -0.50
C LEU A 411 -18.40 7.67 0.19
N ILE A 412 -18.62 6.61 -0.59
CA ILE A 412 -19.05 5.29 -0.11
C ILE A 412 -17.91 4.31 -0.32
N VAL A 413 -17.64 3.45 0.66
CA VAL A 413 -16.64 2.39 0.60
C VAL A 413 -17.28 1.07 1.00
N ALA A 414 -16.92 -0.01 0.30
CA ALA A 414 -17.30 -1.34 0.73
C ALA A 414 -16.28 -1.87 1.74
N GLY A 415 -16.78 -2.31 2.89
CA GLY A 415 -16.04 -3.13 3.84
C GLY A 415 -16.48 -4.59 3.70
N ASP A 416 -15.58 -5.56 3.75
CA ASP A 416 -15.98 -6.97 3.82
C ASP A 416 -15.21 -7.72 4.90
N GLY A 417 -15.94 -8.33 5.85
CA GLY A 417 -15.37 -9.12 6.93
C GLY A 417 -16.06 -10.48 7.08
N PRO A 418 -15.72 -11.25 8.15
CA PRO A 418 -16.41 -12.44 8.59
C PRO A 418 -17.94 -12.34 8.60
N GLN A 419 -18.48 -11.15 8.90
CA GLN A 419 -19.92 -10.88 8.97
C GLN A 419 -20.54 -10.51 7.61
N GLY A 420 -19.78 -10.58 6.51
CA GLY A 420 -20.22 -10.25 5.15
C GLY A 420 -19.90 -8.82 4.72
N ALA A 421 -20.32 -8.49 3.49
CA ALA A 421 -20.12 -7.17 2.91
C ALA A 421 -21.01 -6.10 3.57
N ARG A 422 -20.42 -4.94 3.84
CA ARG A 422 -21.04 -3.75 4.42
C ARG A 422 -20.66 -2.52 3.62
N LEU A 423 -21.50 -1.50 3.65
CA LEU A 423 -21.17 -0.19 3.09
C LEU A 423 -20.93 0.81 4.20
N TYR A 424 -19.95 1.67 3.99
CA TYR A 424 -19.61 2.77 4.87
C TYR A 424 -19.68 4.05 4.06
N ALA A 425 -20.16 5.12 4.69
CA ALA A 425 -20.19 6.44 4.09
C ALA A 425 -19.30 7.38 4.91
N LEU A 426 -18.46 8.14 4.21
CA LEU A 426 -17.72 9.22 4.83
C LEU A 426 -18.72 10.23 5.39
N SER A 427 -18.53 10.56 6.66
CA SER A 427 -19.36 11.51 7.41
C SER A 427 -18.47 12.58 8.01
N PRO A 428 -18.93 13.84 8.08
CA PRO A 428 -18.19 14.89 8.78
C PRO A 428 -17.99 14.49 10.26
N PRO A 429 -16.97 15.06 10.94
CA PRO A 429 -16.79 14.86 12.37
C PRO A 429 -18.07 15.21 13.13
N ASP A 430 -18.47 14.36 14.08
CA ASP A 430 -19.59 14.67 14.95
C ASP A 430 -19.15 15.78 15.92
N PRO A 431 -19.84 16.93 16.00
CA PRO A 431 -19.46 17.99 16.93
C PRO A 431 -19.59 17.60 18.41
N SER A 432 -20.18 16.45 18.72
CA SER A 432 -20.26 15.86 20.07
C SER A 432 -19.25 14.73 20.33
N ASP A 433 -18.30 14.55 19.41
CA ASP A 433 -17.14 13.65 19.49
C ASP A 433 -15.89 14.55 19.51
N VAL A 434 -15.36 14.78 20.72
CA VAL A 434 -14.34 15.81 20.99
C VAL A 434 -12.98 15.46 20.40
N ASP A 435 -12.61 14.18 20.41
CA ASP A 435 -11.34 13.71 19.85
C ASP A 435 -11.47 13.17 18.42
N ALA A 436 -12.71 13.08 17.92
CA ALA A 436 -13.09 12.67 16.57
C ALA A 436 -12.62 11.26 16.21
N ASP A 437 -12.73 10.34 17.15
CA ASP A 437 -12.36 8.94 16.95
C ASP A 437 -13.49 8.10 16.32
N GLY A 438 -14.70 8.66 16.26
CA GLY A 438 -15.90 8.05 15.69
C GLY A 438 -16.91 7.56 16.71
N VAL A 439 -16.61 7.69 18.00
CA VAL A 439 -17.46 7.37 19.13
C VAL A 439 -17.88 8.67 19.82
N PRO A 440 -19.18 9.02 19.87
CA PRO A 440 -19.62 10.22 20.56
C PRO A 440 -19.25 10.19 22.04
N ASP A 441 -18.86 11.33 22.64
CA ASP A 441 -18.38 11.46 24.03
C ASP A 441 -19.26 10.73 25.06
N SER A 442 -20.57 10.63 24.79
CA SER A 442 -21.55 9.94 25.65
C SER A 442 -21.41 8.42 25.72
N MET A 443 -20.70 7.82 24.76
CA MET A 443 -20.43 6.38 24.63
C MET A 443 -18.93 6.07 24.62
N ASP A 444 -18.10 7.10 24.72
CA ASP A 444 -16.65 7.01 24.61
C ASP A 444 -16.01 6.77 25.99
N ASN A 445 -15.20 5.72 26.10
CA ASN A 445 -14.43 5.43 27.31
C ASN A 445 -13.12 6.24 27.39
N CYS A 446 -12.75 7.02 26.37
CA CYS A 446 -11.71 8.04 26.39
C CYS A 446 -12.08 9.37 25.70
N PRO A 447 -13.02 10.19 26.25
CA PRO A 447 -13.63 11.36 25.58
C PRO A 447 -12.71 12.48 25.04
N THR A 448 -11.42 12.41 25.30
CA THR A 448 -10.44 13.43 24.88
C THR A 448 -9.22 12.82 24.20
N LEU A 449 -9.18 11.50 24.04
CA LEU A 449 -8.05 10.79 23.48
C LEU A 449 -8.54 9.63 22.59
N ALA A 450 -8.38 9.83 21.29
CA ALA A 450 -8.94 8.96 20.28
C ALA A 450 -8.55 7.48 20.47
N ASN A 451 -9.55 6.62 20.69
CA ASN A 451 -9.43 5.18 20.88
C ASN A 451 -10.64 4.42 20.26
N PRO A 452 -10.74 4.38 18.92
CA PRO A 452 -11.97 3.97 18.24
C PRO A 452 -12.41 2.53 18.44
N ASP A 453 -11.49 1.67 18.90
CA ASP A 453 -11.77 0.28 19.22
C ASP A 453 -12.37 0.11 20.62
N GLN A 454 -12.42 1.19 21.41
CA GLN A 454 -13.00 1.28 22.75
C GLN A 454 -12.49 0.15 23.66
N ALA A 455 -11.20 -0.19 23.51
CA ALA A 455 -10.58 -1.23 24.31
C ALA A 455 -10.63 -0.83 25.79
N ASP A 456 -11.16 -1.73 26.63
CA ASP A 456 -11.23 -1.60 28.09
C ASP A 456 -11.03 -3.01 28.65
N ARG A 457 -9.77 -3.35 28.95
CA ARG A 457 -9.42 -4.72 29.36
C ARG A 457 -9.88 -5.08 30.76
N ASP A 458 -9.94 -4.11 31.67
CA ASP A 458 -10.28 -4.35 33.07
C ASP A 458 -11.77 -4.09 33.37
N GLY A 459 -12.50 -3.49 32.43
CA GLY A 459 -13.95 -3.27 32.49
C GLY A 459 -14.33 -2.14 33.44
N ASN A 460 -13.41 -1.22 33.71
CA ASN A 460 -13.63 -0.13 34.67
C ASN A 460 -14.38 1.08 34.04
N GLY A 461 -14.57 1.08 32.72
CA GLY A 461 -15.24 2.15 31.97
C GLY A 461 -14.33 3.29 31.49
N VAL A 462 -13.02 3.19 31.73
CA VAL A 462 -11.94 4.03 31.19
C VAL A 462 -11.20 3.19 30.16
N GLY A 463 -10.94 3.74 28.98
CA GLY A 463 -10.28 2.99 27.91
C GLY A 463 -8.79 2.78 28.17
N ASP A 464 -8.25 1.68 27.63
CA ASP A 464 -6.83 1.28 27.71
C ASP A 464 -5.88 2.41 27.27
N ASP A 465 -6.32 3.30 26.37
CA ASP A 465 -5.49 4.39 25.82
C ASP A 465 -5.41 5.62 26.74
N CYS A 466 -6.46 5.90 27.52
CA CYS A 466 -6.56 7.05 28.42
C CYS A 466 -6.48 6.67 29.91
N GLN A 467 -6.19 5.40 30.20
CA GLN A 467 -5.89 4.91 31.53
C GLN A 467 -4.68 5.67 32.11
N ASP A 468 -4.75 6.00 33.39
CA ASP A 468 -3.73 6.73 34.17
C ASP A 468 -3.54 5.92 35.47
N ASP A 469 -2.53 5.05 35.48
CA ASP A 469 -2.35 4.06 36.55
C ASP A 469 -1.66 4.66 37.79
N ASP A 470 -0.99 5.80 37.66
CA ASP A 470 -0.21 6.43 38.73
C ASP A 470 -0.77 7.77 39.25
N GLY A 471 -1.76 8.35 38.55
CA GLY A 471 -2.57 9.47 38.96
C GLY A 471 -1.96 10.85 38.68
N ASP A 472 -1.02 10.97 37.76
CA ASP A 472 -0.37 12.23 37.40
C ASP A 472 -1.13 13.05 36.32
N ARG A 473 -2.21 12.48 35.76
CA ARG A 473 -3.06 13.00 34.69
C ARG A 473 -2.46 12.93 33.29
N VAL A 474 -1.43 12.13 33.10
CA VAL A 474 -0.92 11.73 31.80
C VAL A 474 -1.37 10.30 31.56
N PRO A 475 -2.06 10.01 30.44
CA PRO A 475 -2.48 8.66 30.17
C PRO A 475 -1.31 7.78 29.71
N VAL A 476 -1.40 6.46 29.93
CA VAL A 476 -0.43 5.42 29.57
C VAL A 476 0.09 5.50 28.13
N SER A 477 -0.71 6.02 27.21
CA SER A 477 -0.34 6.17 25.80
C SER A 477 0.61 7.35 25.53
N GLN A 478 0.75 8.26 26.49
CA GLN A 478 1.59 9.45 26.45
C GLN A 478 2.65 9.45 27.56
N ASP A 479 2.59 8.51 28.49
CA ASP A 479 3.51 8.35 29.59
C ASP A 479 4.62 7.32 29.26
N CYS A 480 5.87 7.66 29.58
CA CYS A 480 7.00 6.74 29.44
C CYS A 480 7.19 5.78 30.65
N ASP A 481 6.59 6.07 31.81
CA ASP A 481 6.55 5.19 32.98
C ASP A 481 5.27 5.42 33.82
N ASP A 482 4.13 4.94 33.31
CA ASP A 482 2.77 4.99 33.92
C ASP A 482 2.63 4.20 35.25
N ALA A 483 3.74 3.88 35.90
CA ALA A 483 3.78 3.36 37.26
C ALA A 483 4.41 4.36 38.24
N ASN A 484 4.82 5.54 37.75
CA ASN A 484 5.62 6.49 38.47
C ASN A 484 5.23 7.95 38.11
N PRO A 485 4.47 8.64 38.97
CA PRO A 485 3.86 9.93 38.66
C PRO A 485 4.86 11.11 38.62
N ALA A 486 6.16 10.80 38.64
CA ALA A 486 7.26 11.74 38.51
C ALA A 486 8.01 11.61 37.18
N VAL A 487 7.62 10.65 36.34
CA VAL A 487 8.19 10.39 35.02
C VAL A 487 7.06 10.52 34.02
N HIS A 488 6.98 11.66 33.35
CA HIS A 488 5.90 11.98 32.43
C HIS A 488 6.31 13.17 31.54
N PRO A 489 5.68 13.39 30.38
CA PRO A 489 5.96 14.53 29.54
C PRO A 489 5.93 15.86 30.29
N GLY A 490 7.03 16.61 30.22
CA GLY A 490 7.17 17.91 30.88
C GLY A 490 7.49 17.86 32.38
N ALA A 491 7.81 16.70 32.94
CA ALA A 491 8.41 16.61 34.27
C ALA A 491 9.76 17.36 34.33
N SER A 492 10.23 17.68 35.54
CA SER A 492 11.59 18.19 35.70
C SER A 492 12.57 17.04 35.55
N ASP A 493 13.53 17.17 34.64
CA ASP A 493 14.56 16.15 34.44
C ASP A 493 15.93 16.58 35.00
N PRO A 494 16.37 16.02 36.15
CA PRO A 494 17.72 16.15 36.66
C PRO A 494 18.78 15.62 35.68
N CYS A 495 19.81 16.41 35.44
CA CYS A 495 20.88 16.01 34.53
C CYS A 495 21.61 14.73 34.98
N ASN A 496 21.79 13.80 34.04
CA ASN A 496 22.77 12.72 34.08
C ASN A 496 22.56 11.72 35.22
N ASP A 497 21.30 11.46 35.59
CA ASP A 497 20.96 10.39 36.53
C ASP A 497 20.46 9.11 35.85
N GLY A 498 20.46 9.09 34.51
CA GLY A 498 20.14 7.94 33.68
C GLY A 498 18.65 7.68 33.52
N VAL A 499 17.79 8.60 33.98
CA VAL A 499 16.33 8.50 33.89
C VAL A 499 15.81 9.68 33.07
N ASP A 500 15.26 9.40 31.89
CA ASP A 500 14.51 10.37 31.10
C ASP A 500 13.14 10.59 31.76
N ARG A 501 13.01 11.65 32.57
CA ARG A 501 11.76 11.94 33.29
C ARG A 501 10.74 12.68 32.45
N ASP A 502 11.16 13.41 31.42
CA ASP A 502 10.26 14.26 30.61
C ASP A 502 9.86 13.63 29.27
N CYS A 503 10.24 12.37 29.07
CA CYS A 503 9.90 11.52 27.93
C CYS A 503 10.32 12.11 26.57
N ASP A 504 11.34 12.97 26.53
CA ASP A 504 11.81 13.61 25.29
C ASP A 504 12.83 12.75 24.49
N GLY A 505 13.16 11.57 25.04
CA GLY A 505 14.14 10.64 24.50
C GLY A 505 15.58 10.98 24.88
N ARG A 506 15.80 11.88 25.85
CA ARG A 506 17.10 12.30 26.35
C ARG A 506 17.04 12.45 27.86
N ASP A 507 17.96 11.79 28.54
CA ASP A 507 18.41 12.27 29.85
C ASP A 507 19.07 13.64 29.61
N GLN A 508 18.57 14.71 30.24
CA GLN A 508 19.04 16.08 30.01
C GLN A 508 20.57 16.20 30.14
N GLY A 509 21.23 16.09 28.99
CA GLY A 509 22.68 16.00 28.87
C GLY A 509 23.32 17.36 28.63
N SER A 510 24.06 17.83 29.63
CA SER A 510 25.19 18.74 29.44
C SER A 510 26.19 18.12 28.46
N TRP A 511 26.47 18.81 27.35
CA TRP A 511 27.73 18.63 26.62
C TRP A 511 28.74 19.65 27.14
N GLU A 512 29.29 19.44 28.33
CA GLU A 512 30.52 20.14 28.75
C GLU A 512 31.75 19.30 28.39
N TRP A 513 32.65 19.93 27.62
CA TRP A 513 33.90 19.33 27.13
C TRP A 513 35.05 19.50 28.14
N ASN A 514 34.77 19.92 29.37
CA ASN A 514 35.75 20.19 30.43
C ASN A 514 35.39 19.39 31.68
N ASP A 515 35.97 18.19 31.75
CA ASP A 515 36.10 17.33 32.92
C ASP A 515 36.72 18.06 34.13
N ASP A 516 35.90 18.78 34.93
CA ASP A 516 36.33 19.36 36.21
C ASP A 516 35.50 18.91 37.45
N GLY A 517 34.44 18.13 37.25
CA GLY A 517 33.83 17.31 38.29
C GLY A 517 33.15 18.08 39.44
N VAL A 518 32.61 19.28 39.19
CA VAL A 518 31.79 20.00 40.18
C VAL A 518 30.52 20.56 39.53
N ASP A 519 29.37 19.89 39.70
CA ASP A 519 28.06 20.48 39.45
C ASP A 519 27.44 20.93 40.78
N SER A 520 27.24 22.24 40.91
CA SER A 520 26.41 22.80 41.98
C SER A 520 25.72 24.08 41.53
N ASN A 521 24.85 23.99 40.51
CA ASN A 521 23.52 24.65 40.47
C ASN A 521 22.93 24.78 39.05
N CYS A 522 22.09 23.83 38.63
CA CYS A 522 21.01 24.17 37.70
C CYS A 522 19.94 24.97 38.45
N ASN A 523 20.06 26.30 38.48
CA ASN A 523 18.97 27.21 38.86
C ASN A 523 18.59 28.13 37.70
N GLN A 524 17.38 28.71 37.79
CA GLN A 524 16.65 29.49 36.76
C GLN A 524 17.34 30.81 36.31
N ALA A 525 18.65 30.83 36.08
CA ALA A 525 19.39 32.01 35.63
C ALA A 525 19.89 31.93 34.18
N ASP A 526 19.87 30.77 33.53
CA ASP A 526 20.39 30.65 32.17
C ASP A 526 19.26 30.57 31.15
N ASN A 527 19.02 31.73 30.54
CA ASN A 527 18.17 31.89 29.36
C ASN A 527 18.55 30.85 28.28
N CYS A 528 17.71 29.83 28.09
CA CYS A 528 17.59 29.08 26.85
C CYS A 528 17.01 29.99 25.75
N GLY A 529 17.79 30.99 25.34
CA GLY A 529 17.42 32.01 24.37
C GLY A 529 18.38 32.04 23.19
N THR A 530 17.86 31.64 22.03
CA THR A 530 18.28 31.96 20.65
C THR A 530 19.77 32.20 20.35
N VAL A 531 20.31 31.28 19.57
CA VAL A 531 21.62 31.28 18.87
C VAL A 531 21.99 32.63 18.23
N PRO A 532 23.25 33.09 18.37
CA PRO A 532 23.96 33.80 17.32
C PRO A 532 25.00 32.90 16.65
N ALA A 533 24.97 32.91 15.32
CA ALA A 533 25.78 32.11 14.43
C ALA A 533 27.30 32.18 14.72
N ALA A 534 27.91 31.05 15.08
CA ALA A 534 29.28 30.67 14.66
C ALA A 534 29.72 29.32 15.26
N ALA A 535 29.54 28.22 14.53
CA ALA A 535 30.50 27.10 14.47
C ALA A 535 30.03 26.07 13.43
N ASP A 536 30.47 26.32 12.19
CA ASP A 536 30.29 25.49 11.00
C ASP A 536 31.03 24.13 11.12
N PRO A 537 30.34 22.97 11.01
CA PRO A 537 30.95 21.64 11.07
C PRO A 537 31.90 21.33 9.89
N GLN A 538 31.85 22.10 8.80
CA GLN A 538 32.70 21.86 7.62
C GLN A 538 34.18 22.18 7.87
N ARG A 539 34.51 22.97 8.91
CA ARG A 539 35.92 23.29 9.24
C ARG A 539 36.65 22.21 10.04
N ALA A 540 35.93 21.39 10.82
CA ALA A 540 36.55 20.29 11.58
C ALA A 540 36.98 19.13 10.67
N LEU A 541 36.19 18.84 9.62
CA LEU A 541 36.53 17.81 8.63
C LEU A 541 37.74 18.19 7.76
N ALA A 542 37.89 19.48 7.44
CA ALA A 542 39.03 20.00 6.67
C ALA A 542 40.36 19.90 7.46
N ALA A 543 40.33 20.09 8.78
CA ALA A 543 41.51 19.96 9.64
C ALA A 543 41.95 18.49 9.82
N ALA A 544 41.00 17.56 9.90
CA ALA A 544 41.30 16.13 10.00
C ALA A 544 41.89 15.55 8.69
N PHE A 545 41.43 16.02 7.52
CA PHE A 545 41.99 15.61 6.23
C PHE A 545 43.41 16.15 5.98
N ALA A 546 43.72 17.36 6.44
CA ALA A 546 45.04 17.98 6.27
C ALA A 546 46.16 17.25 7.06
N LEU A 547 45.84 16.60 8.17
CA LEU A 547 46.80 15.85 9.00
C LEU A 547 47.05 14.41 8.51
N ALA A 548 46.14 13.82 7.71
CA ALA A 548 46.25 12.44 7.23
C ALA A 548 46.99 12.29 5.88
N LEU A 549 47.00 13.35 5.05
CA LEU A 549 47.64 13.38 3.72
C LEU A 549 49.15 13.06 3.72
N PRO A 550 49.98 13.51 4.68
CA PRO A 550 51.41 13.19 4.71
C PRO A 550 51.68 11.69 4.94
N PHE A 551 50.85 11.03 5.75
CA PHE A 551 51.03 9.62 6.11
C PHE A 551 50.62 8.67 4.98
N LEU A 552 49.56 9.00 4.23
CA LEU A 552 49.18 8.26 3.03
C LEU A 552 50.23 8.37 1.91
N PHE A 553 50.82 9.56 1.74
CA PHE A 553 51.86 9.78 0.73
C PHE A 553 53.14 8.98 1.04
N LEU A 554 53.56 8.91 2.31
CA LEU A 554 54.69 8.09 2.77
C LEU A 554 54.44 6.58 2.62
N ALA A 555 53.21 6.11 2.84
CA ALA A 555 52.85 4.70 2.66
C ALA A 555 52.88 4.27 1.19
N VAL A 556 52.39 5.12 0.28
CA VAL A 556 52.43 4.87 -1.17
C VAL A 556 53.87 4.92 -1.69
N LEU A 557 54.68 5.90 -1.26
CA LEU A 557 56.08 6.03 -1.67
C LEU A 557 56.93 4.81 -1.23
N LYS A 558 56.74 4.30 0.00
CA LYS A 558 57.39 3.06 0.48
C LYS A 558 57.02 1.86 -0.38
N ARG A 559 55.76 1.73 -0.80
CA ARG A 559 55.28 0.62 -1.63
C ARG A 559 55.87 0.66 -3.04
N THR A 560 55.99 1.85 -3.64
CA THR A 560 56.59 2.03 -4.98
C THR A 560 58.11 1.81 -4.97
N ILE A 561 58.81 2.20 -3.91
CA ILE A 561 60.26 1.96 -3.75
C ILE A 561 60.55 0.46 -3.56
N LEU A 562 59.73 -0.26 -2.79
CA LEU A 562 59.86 -1.72 -2.65
C LEU A 562 59.60 -2.44 -3.99
N GLN A 563 58.57 -2.03 -4.74
CA GLN A 563 58.28 -2.63 -6.05
C GLN A 563 59.41 -2.38 -7.08
N LYS A 564 60.03 -1.19 -7.09
CA LYS A 564 61.19 -0.90 -7.95
C LYS A 564 62.44 -1.70 -7.55
N ARG A 565 62.69 -1.93 -6.26
CA ARG A 565 63.80 -2.78 -5.79
C ARG A 565 63.63 -4.25 -6.18
N VAL A 566 62.41 -4.78 -6.10
CA VAL A 566 62.08 -6.16 -6.53
C VAL A 566 62.20 -6.31 -8.05
N LEU A 567 61.84 -5.28 -8.84
CA LEU A 567 61.98 -5.31 -10.30
C LEU A 567 63.44 -5.21 -10.76
N ASN A 568 64.29 -4.44 -10.07
CA ASN A 568 65.71 -4.33 -10.38
C ASN A 568 66.48 -5.61 -10.01
N LEU A 569 66.18 -6.25 -8.87
CA LEU A 569 66.80 -7.53 -8.49
C LEU A 569 66.45 -8.66 -9.48
N ARG A 570 65.28 -8.60 -10.16
CA ARG A 570 64.91 -9.53 -11.23
C ARG A 570 65.56 -9.24 -12.58
N ARG A 571 66.12 -8.04 -12.79
CA ARG A 571 66.86 -7.65 -14.01
C ARG A 571 68.37 -7.89 -13.91
N THR A 572 68.94 -8.03 -12.72
CA THR A 572 70.35 -8.44 -12.52
C THR A 572 70.54 -9.94 -12.32
N ALA A 573 69.44 -10.71 -12.19
CA ALA A 573 69.45 -12.18 -12.09
C ALA A 573 69.01 -12.87 -13.41
N ARG A 574 68.84 -12.10 -14.48
CA ARG A 574 68.84 -12.52 -15.90
C ARG A 574 70.03 -11.85 -16.55
#